data_AF-A0AAE4K720-F1
#
_entry.id   AF-A0AAE4K720-F1
#
_cell.length_a   1.000
_cell.length_b   1.000
_cell.length_c   1.000
_cell.angle_alpha   90.00
_cell.angle_beta   90.00
_cell.angle_gamma   90.00
#
_symmetry.space_group_name_H-M   'P 1'
#
loop_
_entity.id
_entity.type
_entity.pdbx_description
1 polymer ?
#
loop_
_entity_poly.entity_id
_entity_poly.type
_entity_poly.pdbx_seq_one_letter_code
_entity_poly.pdbx_strand_id
1 'polypeptide(L)'
;MGIIHALRTRVRAQPHMPVEPGPTCQAALVASMQLDEEIAVRLKGAVEQTENSSLAIMSEARALCDRSAQLLERMQRASQENERVRDEMLETVDALVAMTEFLKSLPERMRRDVESIGRIAVEIDNLSDLAQSVQGISTQSHLLSINTAIEASRAGPQGAAFKVIASEVRNLAANSHTAAARIRTTLSEVRKTLHDELGGNTAQSAADLDRIAATAEAVGRLRSSFEHVRDTGDQQYAQMMAHGEELVATTGNMLGHLQFQDVVRQCVERVQYAVDRRNAALAQMAGETTVILPAHEAATVIAQVVIDYVEQEHRHLVREPDLPAMELF
;
A
#
# COMPACT_ATOMS: atom_id res chain seq x y z
N MET A 1 15.69 54.87 25.17
CA MET A 1 15.49 56.32 25.44
C MET A 1 16.47 56.93 26.46
N GLY A 2 16.79 56.28 27.58
CA GLY A 2 17.72 56.85 28.59
C GLY A 2 19.15 57.13 28.10
N ILE A 3 19.71 56.26 27.24
CA ILE A 3 21.07 56.39 26.68
C ILE A 3 21.18 57.60 25.74
N ILE A 4 20.19 57.80 24.86
CA ILE A 4 20.15 58.94 23.92
C ILE A 4 20.10 60.26 24.70
N HIS A 5 19.25 60.35 25.73
CA HIS A 5 19.14 61.55 26.55
C HIS A 5 20.46 61.85 27.26
N ALA A 6 21.07 60.85 27.91
CA ALA A 6 22.34 60.98 28.62
C ALA A 6 23.50 61.46 27.71
N LEU A 7 23.60 60.90 26.49
CA LEU A 7 24.60 61.30 25.49
C LEU A 7 24.40 62.74 25.02
N ARG A 8 23.15 63.14 24.71
CA ARG A 8 22.82 64.51 24.31
C ARG A 8 23.16 65.55 25.39
N THR A 9 22.96 65.22 26.67
CA THR A 9 23.38 66.09 27.79
C THR A 9 24.88 66.16 27.99
N ARG A 10 25.62 65.04 27.83
CA ARG A 10 27.09 65.01 27.99
C ARG A 10 27.82 65.81 26.91
N VAL A 11 27.39 65.69 25.66
CA VAL A 11 27.96 66.46 24.52
C VAL A 11 27.81 67.97 24.74
N ARG A 12 26.69 68.41 25.34
CA ARG A 12 26.43 69.83 25.62
C ARG A 12 27.22 70.42 26.79
N ALA A 13 27.89 69.60 27.61
CA ALA A 13 28.45 70.01 28.90
C ALA A 13 29.99 70.10 28.98
N GLN A 14 30.74 69.81 27.90
CA GLN A 14 32.21 69.86 27.92
C GLN A 14 32.77 71.25 27.57
N PRO A 15 33.57 71.89 28.45
CA PRO A 15 34.23 73.17 28.15
C PRO A 15 35.47 73.00 27.27
N HIS A 16 35.67 73.97 26.38
CA HIS A 16 36.71 74.02 25.35
C HIS A 16 38.14 74.11 25.90
N MET A 17 38.96 73.10 25.62
CA MET A 17 40.40 73.28 25.36
C MET A 17 40.81 72.43 24.14
N PRO A 18 41.48 73.00 23.13
CA PRO A 18 42.05 72.24 22.03
C PRO A 18 43.34 71.57 22.52
N VAL A 19 43.24 70.30 22.92
CA VAL A 19 44.41 69.48 23.25
C VAL A 19 44.59 68.49 22.11
N GLU A 20 45.69 68.60 21.37
CA GLU A 20 46.10 67.56 20.43
C GLU A 20 46.39 66.27 21.20
N PRO A 21 45.93 65.10 20.71
CA PRO A 21 46.17 63.84 21.40
C PRO A 21 47.66 63.57 21.49
N GLY A 22 48.16 63.29 22.69
CA GLY A 22 49.55 62.85 22.88
C GLY A 22 49.84 61.50 22.19
N PRO A 23 51.12 61.12 22.00
CA PRO A 23 51.51 59.94 21.22
C PRO A 23 50.90 58.63 21.72
N THR A 24 50.68 58.48 23.02
CA THR A 24 50.01 57.30 23.61
C THR A 24 48.52 57.25 23.27
N CYS A 25 47.86 58.40 23.17
CA CYS A 25 46.45 58.49 22.78
C CYS A 25 46.29 58.16 21.30
N GLN A 26 47.18 58.69 20.45
CA GLN A 26 47.20 58.37 19.02
C GLN A 26 47.38 56.86 18.78
N ALA A 27 48.35 56.22 19.44
CA ALA A 27 48.56 54.77 19.32
C ALA A 27 47.32 53.94 19.75
N ALA A 28 46.61 54.38 20.80
CA ALA A 28 45.39 53.71 21.25
C ALA A 28 44.21 53.88 20.26
N LEU A 29 44.09 55.04 19.63
CA LEU A 29 43.07 55.29 18.59
C LEU A 29 43.30 54.39 17.37
N VAL A 30 44.55 54.29 16.90
CA VAL A 30 44.94 53.42 15.79
C VAL A 30 44.68 51.95 16.12
N ALA A 31 45.06 51.51 17.31
CA ALA A 31 44.81 50.12 17.74
C ALA A 31 43.30 49.79 17.83
N SER A 32 42.47 50.75 18.25
CA SER A 32 41.00 50.59 18.23
C SER A 32 40.49 50.41 16.80
N MET A 33 40.89 51.28 15.88
CA MET A 33 40.47 51.22 14.47
C MET A 33 40.91 49.92 13.80
N GLN A 34 42.12 49.41 14.11
CA GLN A 34 42.58 48.10 13.63
C GLN A 34 41.73 46.95 14.15
N LEU A 35 41.37 46.96 15.44
CA LEU A 35 40.46 45.95 16.00
C LEU A 35 39.10 46.00 15.32
N ASP A 36 38.59 47.20 15.05
CA ASP A 36 37.31 47.40 14.39
C ASP A 36 37.31 46.91 12.94
N GLU A 37 38.42 47.10 12.22
CA GLU A 37 38.61 46.55 10.87
C GLU A 37 38.61 45.01 10.88
N GLU A 38 39.32 44.39 11.83
CA GLU A 38 39.29 42.93 12.02
C GLU A 38 37.87 42.42 12.38
N ILE A 39 37.15 43.13 13.25
CA ILE A 39 35.74 42.82 13.56
C ILE A 39 34.87 42.94 12.31
N ALA A 40 35.04 43.99 11.51
CA ALA A 40 34.26 44.20 10.29
C ALA A 40 34.48 43.07 9.27
N VAL A 41 35.73 42.65 9.06
CA VAL A 41 36.07 41.51 8.19
C VAL A 41 35.41 40.23 8.69
N ARG A 42 35.47 39.95 10.00
CA ARG A 42 34.84 38.76 10.60
C ARG A 42 33.31 38.77 10.49
N LEU A 43 32.68 39.91 10.74
CA LEU A 43 31.23 40.08 10.60
C LEU A 43 30.78 39.90 9.16
N LYS A 44 31.52 40.47 8.19
CA LYS A 44 31.23 40.29 6.76
C LYS A 44 31.35 38.82 6.35
N GLY A 45 32.41 38.15 6.75
CA GLY A 45 32.59 36.71 6.48
C GLY A 45 31.48 35.85 7.10
N ALA A 46 31.02 36.19 8.30
CA ALA A 46 29.89 35.51 8.95
C ALA A 46 28.56 35.72 8.19
N VAL A 47 28.29 36.94 7.71
CA VAL A 47 27.12 37.23 6.87
C VAL A 47 27.18 36.45 5.56
N GLU A 48 28.31 36.50 4.84
CA GLU A 48 28.48 35.76 3.58
C GLU A 48 28.31 34.24 3.77
N GLN A 49 28.87 33.69 4.86
CA GLN A 49 28.73 32.27 5.18
C GLN A 49 27.26 31.91 5.49
N THR A 50 26.57 32.69 6.32
CA THR A 50 25.18 32.43 6.69
C THR A 50 24.21 32.64 5.53
N GLU A 51 24.50 33.57 4.61
CA GLU A 51 23.76 33.76 3.37
C GLU A 51 23.89 32.56 2.43
N ASN A 52 25.12 32.09 2.22
CA ASN A 52 25.37 30.89 1.40
C ASN A 52 24.69 29.65 1.98
N SER A 53 24.74 29.45 3.31
CA SER A 53 24.01 28.37 3.97
C SER A 53 22.49 28.52 3.82
N SER A 54 21.97 29.74 3.90
CA SER A 54 20.54 30.02 3.74
C SER A 54 20.07 29.69 2.32
N LEU A 55 20.83 30.08 1.30
CA LEU A 55 20.53 29.73 -0.10
C LEU A 55 20.55 28.21 -0.33
N ALA A 56 21.49 27.49 0.28
CA ALA A 56 21.54 26.03 0.22
C ALA A 56 20.29 25.40 0.86
N ILE A 57 19.92 25.84 2.06
CA ILE A 57 18.71 25.41 2.76
C ILE A 57 17.45 25.71 1.93
N MET A 58 17.35 26.89 1.32
CA MET A 58 16.22 27.23 0.44
C MET A 58 16.10 26.28 -0.75
N SER A 59 17.23 25.93 -1.37
CA SER A 59 17.27 24.99 -2.49
C SER A 59 16.82 23.60 -2.04
N GLU A 60 17.32 23.12 -0.90
CA GLU A 60 16.93 21.82 -0.34
C GLU A 60 15.46 21.77 0.07
N ALA A 61 14.96 22.83 0.71
CA ALA A 61 13.54 22.97 1.09
C ALA A 61 12.62 22.92 -0.13
N ARG A 62 12.95 23.63 -1.21
CA ARG A 62 12.19 23.56 -2.47
C ARG A 62 12.19 22.15 -3.06
N ALA A 63 13.36 21.51 -3.12
CA ALA A 63 13.46 20.14 -3.58
C ALA A 63 12.66 19.16 -2.70
N LEU A 64 12.56 19.42 -1.39
CA LEU A 64 11.75 18.63 -0.47
C LEU A 64 10.24 18.84 -0.73
N CYS A 65 9.79 20.07 -0.96
CA CYS A 65 8.40 20.34 -1.37
C CYS A 65 8.03 19.62 -2.66
N ASP A 66 8.89 19.69 -3.68
CA ASP A 66 8.65 19.03 -4.97
C ASP A 66 8.58 17.50 -4.81
N ARG A 67 9.48 16.91 -4.02
CA ARG A 67 9.45 15.47 -3.71
C ARG A 67 8.22 15.08 -2.90
N SER A 68 7.78 15.93 -1.96
CA SER A 68 6.57 15.69 -1.18
C SER A 68 5.32 15.70 -2.07
N ALA A 69 5.20 16.66 -2.98
CA ALA A 69 4.12 16.70 -3.97
C ALA A 69 4.10 15.45 -4.86
N GLN A 70 5.25 15.02 -5.36
CA GLN A 70 5.37 13.77 -6.14
C GLN A 70 5.02 12.53 -5.32
N LEU A 71 5.37 12.50 -4.03
CA LEU A 71 5.01 11.40 -3.14
C LEU A 71 3.49 11.32 -2.98
N LEU A 72 2.82 12.43 -2.69
CA LEU A 72 1.35 12.51 -2.57
C LEU A 72 0.65 12.04 -3.86
N GLU A 73 1.15 12.44 -5.03
CA GLU A 73 0.59 11.98 -6.31
C GLU A 73 0.76 10.46 -6.50
N ARG A 74 1.95 9.92 -6.20
CA ARG A 74 2.21 8.48 -6.27
C ARG A 74 1.34 7.69 -5.29
N MET A 75 1.13 8.23 -4.10
CA MET A 75 0.23 7.68 -3.10
C MET A 75 -1.20 7.60 -3.58
N GLN A 76 -1.72 8.67 -4.18
CA GLN A 76 -3.07 8.68 -4.72
C GLN A 76 -3.25 7.62 -5.80
N ARG A 77 -2.28 7.48 -6.71
CA ARG A 77 -2.29 6.40 -7.72
C ARG A 77 -2.24 5.01 -7.09
N ALA A 78 -1.38 4.81 -6.09
CA ALA A 78 -1.25 3.54 -5.38
C ALA A 78 -2.55 3.17 -4.64
N SER A 79 -3.25 4.16 -4.07
CA SER A 79 -4.56 3.96 -3.44
C SER A 79 -5.61 3.49 -4.44
N GLN A 80 -5.67 4.10 -5.62
CA GLN A 80 -6.61 3.71 -6.68
C GLN A 80 -6.34 2.30 -7.19
N GLU A 81 -5.07 1.92 -7.38
CA GLU A 81 -4.73 0.54 -7.77
C GLU A 81 -5.06 -0.46 -6.65
N ASN A 82 -4.79 -0.12 -5.39
CA ASN A 82 -5.16 -0.95 -4.25
C ASN A 82 -6.68 -1.15 -4.16
N GLU A 83 -7.48 -0.13 -4.45
CA GLU A 83 -8.93 -0.21 -4.49
C GLU A 83 -9.39 -1.17 -5.61
N ARG A 84 -8.83 -1.05 -6.81
CA ARG A 84 -9.10 -1.97 -7.92
C ARG A 84 -8.73 -3.42 -7.58
N VAL A 85 -7.56 -3.63 -6.98
CA VAL A 85 -7.09 -4.95 -6.56
C VAL A 85 -7.99 -5.53 -5.47
N ARG A 86 -8.50 -4.72 -4.54
CA ARG A 86 -9.45 -5.17 -3.52
C ARG A 86 -10.76 -5.65 -4.12
N ASP A 87 -11.32 -4.92 -5.08
CA ASP A 87 -12.57 -5.32 -5.74
C ASP A 87 -12.40 -6.67 -6.46
N GLU A 88 -11.30 -6.83 -7.20
CA GLU A 88 -10.95 -8.09 -7.89
C GLU A 88 -10.74 -9.26 -6.90
N MET A 89 -10.12 -8.98 -5.74
CA MET A 89 -9.97 -9.97 -4.67
C MET A 89 -11.31 -10.39 -4.06
N LEU A 90 -12.23 -9.45 -3.82
CA LEU A 90 -13.56 -9.75 -3.28
C LEU A 90 -14.35 -10.65 -4.23
N GLU A 91 -14.35 -10.33 -5.53
CA GLU A 91 -15.00 -11.15 -6.55
C GLU A 91 -14.40 -12.57 -6.60
N THR A 92 -13.07 -12.67 -6.49
CA THR A 92 -12.36 -13.95 -6.46
C THR A 92 -12.73 -14.78 -5.23
N VAL A 93 -12.83 -14.15 -4.05
CA VAL A 93 -13.23 -14.84 -2.81
C VAL A 93 -14.65 -15.35 -2.92
N ASP A 94 -15.58 -14.53 -3.43
CA ASP A 94 -16.98 -14.93 -3.60
C ASP A 94 -17.11 -16.11 -4.57
N ALA A 95 -16.35 -16.10 -5.67
CA ALA A 95 -16.27 -17.23 -6.59
C ALA A 95 -15.75 -18.51 -5.92
N LEU A 96 -14.73 -18.41 -5.06
CA LEU A 96 -14.18 -19.54 -4.30
C LEU A 96 -15.15 -20.06 -3.23
N VAL A 97 -15.91 -19.18 -2.59
CA VAL A 97 -16.98 -19.56 -1.65
C VAL A 97 -18.06 -20.34 -2.39
N ALA A 98 -18.55 -19.82 -3.52
CA ALA A 98 -19.54 -20.51 -4.36
C ALA A 98 -19.04 -21.87 -4.85
N MET A 99 -17.77 -21.96 -5.28
CA MET A 99 -17.13 -23.23 -5.65
C MET A 99 -17.11 -24.22 -4.49
N THR A 100 -16.76 -23.75 -3.29
CA THR A 100 -16.73 -24.58 -2.08
C THR A 100 -18.11 -25.12 -1.72
N GLU A 101 -19.16 -24.29 -1.83
CA GLU A 101 -20.54 -24.72 -1.62
C GLU A 101 -20.98 -25.75 -2.66
N PHE A 102 -20.64 -25.53 -3.93
CA PHE A 102 -20.90 -26.49 -5.00
C PHE A 102 -20.24 -27.85 -4.70
N LEU A 103 -18.96 -27.85 -4.32
CA LEU A 103 -18.21 -29.06 -3.97
C LEU A 103 -18.82 -29.76 -2.76
N LYS A 104 -19.25 -29.03 -1.73
CA LYS A 104 -19.96 -29.59 -0.57
C LYS A 104 -21.29 -30.27 -0.95
N SER A 105 -21.90 -29.90 -2.08
CA SER A 105 -23.14 -30.51 -2.59
C SER A 105 -22.93 -31.79 -3.41
N LEU A 106 -21.71 -32.04 -3.91
CA LEU A 106 -21.39 -33.21 -4.74
C LEU A 106 -21.60 -34.56 -4.01
N PRO A 107 -21.20 -34.73 -2.73
CA PRO A 107 -21.42 -35.97 -1.99
C PRO A 107 -22.90 -36.40 -1.96
N GLU A 108 -23.82 -35.47 -1.75
CA GLU A 108 -25.27 -35.76 -1.76
C GLU A 108 -25.81 -36.06 -3.15
N ARG A 109 -25.19 -35.56 -4.22
CA ARG A 109 -25.51 -35.98 -5.60
C ARG A 109 -25.01 -37.40 -5.84
N MET A 110 -23.76 -37.69 -5.51
CA MET A 110 -23.19 -39.03 -5.62
C MET A 110 -23.98 -40.06 -4.82
N ARG A 111 -24.42 -39.73 -3.60
CA ARG A 111 -25.26 -40.62 -2.79
C ARG A 111 -26.55 -40.99 -3.51
N ARG A 112 -27.21 -40.02 -4.16
CA ARG A 112 -28.43 -40.24 -4.95
C ARG A 112 -28.16 -41.06 -6.20
N ASP A 113 -27.04 -40.84 -6.87
CA ASP A 113 -26.65 -41.60 -8.05
C ASP A 113 -26.37 -43.07 -7.69
N VAL A 114 -25.66 -43.32 -6.59
CA VAL A 114 -25.43 -44.66 -6.01
C VAL A 114 -26.76 -45.35 -5.67
N GLU A 115 -27.70 -44.65 -5.04
CA GLU A 115 -29.04 -45.17 -4.74
C GLU A 115 -29.82 -45.52 -6.01
N SER A 116 -29.71 -44.70 -7.06
CA SER A 116 -30.32 -44.96 -8.36
C SER A 116 -29.72 -46.20 -9.03
N ILE A 117 -28.40 -46.35 -9.01
CA ILE A 117 -27.72 -47.53 -9.53
C ILE A 117 -28.13 -48.79 -8.75
N GLY A 118 -28.25 -48.69 -7.42
CA GLY A 118 -28.75 -49.78 -6.58
C GLY A 118 -30.13 -50.27 -7.01
N ARG A 119 -31.05 -49.35 -7.37
CA ARG A 119 -32.37 -49.71 -7.91
C ARG A 119 -32.27 -50.40 -9.28
N ILE A 120 -31.37 -49.96 -10.15
CA ILE A 120 -31.12 -50.61 -11.45
C ILE A 120 -30.59 -52.03 -11.24
N ALA A 121 -29.71 -52.25 -10.28
CA ALA A 121 -29.17 -53.57 -9.96
C ALA A 121 -30.30 -54.55 -9.53
N VAL A 122 -31.24 -54.09 -8.70
CA VAL A 122 -32.43 -54.89 -8.31
C VAL A 122 -33.28 -55.24 -9.53
N GLU A 123 -33.47 -54.30 -10.45
CA GLU A 123 -34.26 -54.55 -11.67
C GLU A 123 -33.57 -55.54 -12.62
N ILE A 124 -32.24 -55.51 -12.70
CA ILE A 124 -31.46 -56.50 -13.46
C ILE A 124 -31.64 -57.90 -12.87
N ASP A 125 -31.65 -58.04 -11.55
CA ASP A 125 -31.88 -59.34 -10.90
C ASP A 125 -33.30 -59.86 -11.23
N ASN A 126 -34.33 -59.00 -11.17
CA ASN A 126 -35.70 -59.33 -11.59
C ASN A 126 -35.77 -59.81 -13.05
N LEU A 127 -35.06 -59.13 -13.96
CA LEU A 127 -34.99 -59.51 -15.38
C LEU A 127 -34.25 -60.84 -15.58
N SER A 128 -33.25 -61.13 -14.75
CA SER A 128 -32.50 -62.39 -14.79
C SER A 128 -33.38 -63.57 -14.40
N ASP A 129 -34.21 -63.41 -13.36
CA ASP A 129 -35.20 -64.39 -12.91
C ASP A 129 -36.29 -64.64 -13.97
N LEU A 130 -36.74 -63.58 -14.65
CA LEU A 130 -37.67 -63.70 -15.76
C LEU A 130 -37.05 -64.46 -16.93
N ALA A 131 -35.80 -64.15 -17.29
CA ALA A 131 -35.08 -64.86 -18.34
C ALA A 131 -34.88 -66.35 -18.00
N GLN A 132 -34.59 -66.67 -16.73
CA GLN A 132 -34.54 -68.04 -16.24
C GLN A 132 -35.90 -68.76 -16.37
N SER A 133 -36.99 -68.07 -16.06
CA SER A 133 -38.35 -68.60 -16.22
C SER A 133 -38.67 -68.90 -17.68
N VAL A 134 -38.32 -68.00 -18.61
CA VAL A 134 -38.48 -68.21 -20.07
C VAL A 134 -37.64 -69.42 -20.53
N GLN A 135 -36.41 -69.54 -20.04
CA GLN A 135 -35.55 -70.69 -20.34
C GLN A 135 -36.20 -72.01 -19.87
N GLY A 136 -36.82 -72.02 -18.70
CA GLY A 136 -37.58 -73.15 -18.16
C GLY A 136 -38.81 -73.52 -19.00
N ILE A 137 -39.62 -72.53 -19.39
CA ILE A 137 -40.78 -72.72 -20.28
C ILE A 137 -40.33 -73.31 -21.62
N SER A 138 -39.27 -72.75 -22.20
CA SER A 138 -38.67 -73.24 -23.42
C SER A 138 -38.25 -74.71 -23.31
N THR A 139 -37.60 -75.12 -22.21
CA THR A 139 -37.24 -76.52 -21.98
C THR A 139 -38.48 -77.42 -21.86
N GLN A 140 -39.53 -76.99 -21.18
CA GLN A 140 -40.79 -77.73 -21.10
C GLN A 140 -41.47 -77.87 -22.47
N SER A 141 -41.55 -76.79 -23.25
CA SER A 141 -42.07 -76.82 -24.63
C SER A 141 -41.24 -77.72 -25.54
N HIS A 142 -39.92 -77.75 -25.35
CA HIS A 142 -39.03 -78.65 -26.08
C HIS A 142 -39.37 -80.12 -25.76
N LEU A 143 -39.52 -80.49 -24.49
CA LEU A 143 -39.92 -81.84 -24.08
C LEU A 143 -41.32 -82.22 -24.59
N LEU A 144 -42.28 -81.28 -24.51
CA LEU A 144 -43.63 -81.48 -25.03
C LEU A 144 -43.62 -81.71 -26.55
N SER A 145 -42.80 -80.97 -27.29
CA SER A 145 -42.66 -81.14 -28.75
C SER A 145 -42.10 -82.52 -29.11
N ILE A 146 -41.16 -83.05 -28.30
CA ILE A 146 -40.60 -84.39 -28.50
C ILE A 146 -41.68 -85.45 -28.24
N ASN A 147 -42.42 -85.34 -27.14
CA ASN A 147 -43.53 -86.25 -26.83
C ASN A 147 -44.59 -86.23 -27.95
N THR A 148 -44.91 -85.05 -28.47
CA THR A 148 -45.84 -84.87 -29.58
C THR A 148 -45.32 -85.48 -30.88
N ALA A 149 -44.02 -85.32 -31.20
CA ALA A 149 -43.39 -85.91 -32.38
C ALA A 149 -43.35 -87.45 -32.34
N ILE A 150 -43.15 -88.02 -31.14
CA ILE A 150 -43.22 -89.46 -30.90
C ILE A 150 -44.64 -89.96 -31.16
N GLU A 151 -45.65 -89.33 -30.55
CA GLU A 151 -47.04 -89.77 -30.69
C GLU A 151 -47.58 -89.57 -32.12
N ALA A 152 -47.17 -88.48 -32.79
CA ALA A 152 -47.45 -88.24 -34.21
C ALA A 152 -46.83 -89.32 -35.11
N SER A 153 -45.64 -89.82 -34.78
CA SER A 153 -45.02 -90.94 -35.51
C SER A 153 -45.71 -92.27 -35.23
N ARG A 154 -46.29 -92.43 -34.03
CA ARG A 154 -47.05 -93.61 -33.62
C ARG A 154 -48.42 -93.70 -34.30
N ALA A 155 -49.05 -92.56 -34.61
CA ALA A 155 -50.31 -92.47 -35.34
C ALA A 155 -50.20 -92.73 -36.86
N GLY A 156 -48.99 -92.90 -37.40
CA GLY A 156 -48.77 -93.23 -38.81
C GLY A 156 -49.21 -92.10 -39.77
N PRO A 157 -49.91 -92.39 -40.89
CA PRO A 157 -50.28 -91.38 -41.90
C PRO A 157 -51.17 -90.25 -41.35
N GLN A 158 -52.00 -90.56 -40.35
CA GLN A 158 -52.91 -89.59 -39.71
C GLN A 158 -52.16 -88.54 -38.87
N GLY A 159 -50.92 -88.83 -38.45
CA GLY A 159 -50.09 -87.94 -37.61
C GLY A 159 -49.17 -87.00 -38.40
N ALA A 160 -49.16 -87.04 -39.74
CA ALA A 160 -48.20 -86.30 -40.56
C ALA A 160 -48.22 -84.79 -40.32
N ALA A 161 -49.42 -84.18 -40.20
CA ALA A 161 -49.58 -82.76 -39.89
C ALA A 161 -49.08 -82.40 -38.47
N PHE A 162 -49.34 -83.27 -37.49
CA PHE A 162 -48.86 -83.09 -36.11
C PHE A 162 -47.34 -83.20 -36.01
N LYS A 163 -46.69 -83.97 -36.88
CA LYS A 163 -45.23 -84.09 -36.93
C LYS A 163 -44.55 -82.78 -37.36
N VAL A 164 -45.16 -82.05 -38.30
CA VAL A 164 -44.70 -80.72 -38.73
C VAL A 164 -44.88 -79.70 -37.62
N ILE A 165 -46.04 -79.69 -36.96
CA ILE A 165 -46.29 -78.81 -35.80
C ILE A 165 -45.30 -79.09 -34.67
N ALA A 166 -45.05 -80.37 -34.37
CA ALA A 166 -44.09 -80.77 -33.36
C ALA A 166 -42.65 -80.32 -33.68
N SER A 167 -42.21 -80.39 -34.95
CA SER A 167 -40.89 -79.87 -35.31
C SER A 167 -40.80 -78.35 -35.20
N GLU A 168 -41.88 -77.64 -35.55
CA GLU A 168 -41.93 -76.18 -35.45
C GLU A 168 -41.89 -75.71 -34.00
N VAL A 169 -42.69 -76.33 -33.12
CA VAL A 169 -42.65 -76.06 -31.67
C VAL A 169 -41.28 -76.40 -31.09
N ARG A 170 -40.63 -77.47 -31.55
CA ARG A 170 -39.28 -77.83 -31.11
C ARG A 170 -38.25 -76.77 -31.46
N ASN A 171 -38.29 -76.25 -32.69
CA ASN A 171 -37.41 -75.18 -33.15
C ASN A 171 -37.68 -73.87 -32.41
N LEU A 172 -38.95 -73.50 -32.23
CA LEU A 172 -39.33 -72.29 -31.49
C LEU A 172 -38.88 -72.35 -30.03
N ALA A 173 -39.01 -73.53 -29.40
CA ALA A 173 -38.50 -73.79 -28.07
C ALA A 173 -36.98 -73.64 -28.00
N ALA A 174 -36.23 -74.25 -28.93
CA ALA A 174 -34.76 -74.15 -28.97
C ALA A 174 -34.27 -72.70 -29.19
N ASN A 175 -34.93 -71.96 -30.08
CA ASN A 175 -34.64 -70.55 -30.31
C ASN A 175 -34.92 -69.71 -29.06
N SER A 176 -36.04 -69.96 -28.38
CA SER A 176 -36.39 -69.29 -27.11
C SER A 176 -35.37 -69.59 -26.00
N HIS A 177 -34.86 -70.83 -25.93
CA HIS A 177 -33.81 -71.21 -24.97
C HIS A 177 -32.54 -70.38 -25.19
N THR A 178 -32.10 -70.31 -26.44
CA THR A 178 -30.87 -69.61 -26.84
C THR A 178 -30.99 -68.11 -26.61
N ALA A 179 -32.15 -67.52 -26.91
CA ALA A 179 -32.44 -66.12 -26.64
C ALA A 179 -32.41 -65.82 -25.13
N ALA A 180 -33.10 -66.62 -24.32
CA ALA A 180 -33.11 -66.46 -22.86
C ALA A 180 -31.70 -66.60 -22.24
N ALA A 181 -30.89 -67.55 -22.74
CA ALA A 181 -29.50 -67.71 -22.31
C ALA A 181 -28.64 -66.48 -22.63
N ARG A 182 -28.78 -65.90 -23.84
CA ARG A 182 -28.07 -64.67 -24.22
C ARG A 182 -28.47 -63.49 -23.34
N ILE A 183 -29.77 -63.33 -23.05
CA ILE A 183 -30.27 -62.26 -22.16
C ILE A 183 -29.61 -62.39 -20.78
N ARG A 184 -29.56 -63.59 -20.20
CA ARG A 184 -28.89 -63.82 -18.91
C ARG A 184 -27.41 -63.46 -18.93
N THR A 185 -26.68 -63.83 -19.99
CA THR A 185 -25.26 -63.46 -20.13
C THR A 185 -25.10 -61.95 -20.14
N THR A 186 -25.88 -61.23 -20.96
CA THR A 186 -25.83 -59.77 -21.02
C THR A 186 -26.20 -59.11 -19.69
N LEU A 187 -27.24 -59.60 -19.00
CA LEU A 187 -27.61 -59.08 -17.67
C LEU A 187 -26.49 -59.31 -16.64
N SER A 188 -25.81 -60.45 -16.69
CA SER A 188 -24.66 -60.73 -15.83
C SER A 188 -23.47 -59.80 -16.12
N GLU A 189 -23.23 -59.46 -17.38
CA GLU A 189 -22.19 -58.50 -17.77
C GLU A 189 -22.53 -57.10 -17.25
N VAL A 190 -23.77 -56.63 -17.45
CA VAL A 190 -24.21 -55.31 -16.95
C VAL A 190 -24.11 -55.25 -15.43
N ARG A 191 -24.54 -56.30 -14.70
CA ARG A 191 -24.42 -56.36 -13.24
C ARG A 191 -22.98 -56.23 -12.78
N LYS A 192 -22.04 -56.90 -13.48
CA LYS A 192 -20.61 -56.82 -13.15
C LYS A 192 -20.09 -55.39 -13.32
N THR A 193 -20.41 -54.74 -14.45
CA THR A 193 -20.03 -53.34 -14.70
C THR A 193 -20.56 -52.40 -13.61
N LEU A 194 -21.84 -52.55 -13.22
CA LEU A 194 -22.41 -51.74 -12.14
C LEU A 194 -21.71 -51.95 -10.80
N HIS A 195 -21.32 -53.19 -10.48
CA HIS A 195 -20.62 -53.48 -9.24
C HIS A 195 -19.21 -52.88 -9.20
N ASP A 196 -18.47 -53.00 -10.30
CA ASP A 196 -17.11 -52.48 -10.42
C ASP A 196 -17.09 -50.93 -10.29
N GLU A 197 -18.07 -50.22 -10.86
CA GLU A 197 -18.19 -48.76 -10.73
C GLU A 197 -18.59 -48.30 -9.32
N LEU A 198 -19.44 -49.05 -8.62
CA LEU A 198 -19.86 -48.72 -7.25
C LEU A 198 -18.77 -48.95 -6.21
N GLY A 199 -17.95 -50.01 -6.38
CA GLY A 199 -16.91 -50.40 -5.42
C GLY A 199 -15.75 -49.39 -5.33
N GLY A 200 -15.39 -48.74 -6.45
CA GLY A 200 -14.32 -47.74 -6.49
C GLY A 200 -14.69 -46.38 -5.89
N ASN A 201 -15.99 -46.01 -5.91
CA ASN A 201 -16.42 -44.64 -5.62
C ASN A 201 -16.50 -44.30 -4.11
N THR A 202 -16.68 -45.29 -3.23
CA THR A 202 -17.00 -45.04 -1.81
C THR A 202 -15.78 -44.69 -0.95
N ALA A 203 -14.64 -45.36 -1.15
CA ALA A 203 -13.40 -45.05 -0.42
C ALA A 203 -12.78 -43.71 -0.88
N GLN A 204 -12.89 -43.39 -2.17
CA GLN A 204 -12.42 -42.13 -2.75
C GLN A 204 -13.22 -40.93 -2.20
N SER A 205 -14.54 -41.11 -2.01
CA SER A 205 -15.44 -40.05 -1.55
C SER A 205 -15.11 -39.51 -0.15
N ALA A 206 -14.64 -40.34 0.78
CA ALA A 206 -14.29 -39.89 2.13
C ALA A 206 -13.05 -38.97 2.14
N ALA A 207 -12.03 -39.33 1.36
CA ALA A 207 -10.83 -38.50 1.21
C ALA A 207 -11.13 -37.18 0.48
N ASP A 208 -12.05 -37.21 -0.49
CA ASP A 208 -12.48 -36.01 -1.20
C ASP A 208 -13.29 -35.07 -0.30
N LEU A 209 -14.11 -35.60 0.61
CA LEU A 209 -14.82 -34.82 1.63
C LEU A 209 -13.88 -34.07 2.57
N ASP A 210 -12.83 -34.74 3.08
CA ASP A 210 -11.82 -34.11 3.93
C ASP A 210 -11.07 -33.00 3.19
N ARG A 211 -10.76 -33.22 1.90
CA ARG A 211 -10.15 -32.19 1.05
C ARG A 211 -11.05 -30.99 0.85
N ILE A 212 -12.35 -31.20 0.61
CA ILE A 212 -13.32 -30.12 0.46
C ILE A 212 -13.43 -29.30 1.75
N ALA A 213 -13.42 -29.95 2.92
CA ALA A 213 -13.42 -29.27 4.21
C ALA A 213 -12.15 -28.41 4.40
N ALA A 214 -10.98 -28.96 4.09
CA ALA A 214 -9.72 -28.21 4.15
C ALA A 214 -9.69 -27.01 3.17
N THR A 215 -10.24 -27.17 1.96
CA THR A 215 -10.39 -26.08 1.00
C THR A 215 -11.31 -24.99 1.56
N ALA A 216 -12.43 -25.35 2.18
CA ALA A 216 -13.36 -24.39 2.77
C ALA A 216 -12.69 -23.54 3.87
N GLU A 217 -11.90 -24.17 4.74
CA GLU A 217 -11.13 -23.45 5.75
C GLU A 217 -10.07 -22.53 5.13
N ALA A 218 -9.39 -22.98 4.07
CA ALA A 218 -8.40 -22.17 3.37
C ALA A 218 -9.04 -20.92 2.74
N VAL A 219 -10.22 -21.06 2.13
CA VAL A 219 -11.01 -19.92 1.60
C VAL A 219 -11.42 -18.98 2.72
N GLY A 220 -11.84 -19.50 3.88
CA GLY A 220 -12.16 -18.69 5.06
C GLY A 220 -10.96 -17.88 5.57
N ARG A 221 -9.77 -18.50 5.63
CA ARG A 221 -8.52 -17.80 5.99
C ARG A 221 -8.14 -16.74 4.96
N LEU A 222 -8.28 -17.04 3.67
CA LEU A 222 -8.03 -16.08 2.59
C LEU A 222 -8.91 -14.84 2.73
N ARG A 223 -10.23 -15.02 2.97
CA ARG A 223 -11.16 -13.90 3.19
C ARG A 223 -10.71 -12.99 4.35
N SER A 224 -10.39 -13.58 5.51
CA SER A 224 -9.93 -12.80 6.66
C SER A 224 -8.60 -12.09 6.39
N SER A 225 -7.69 -12.73 5.66
CA SER A 225 -6.43 -12.11 5.25
C SER A 225 -6.67 -10.90 4.33
N PHE A 226 -7.64 -10.98 3.42
CA PHE A 226 -7.98 -9.86 2.53
C PHE A 226 -8.65 -8.71 3.27
N GLU A 227 -9.53 -8.99 4.23
CA GLU A 227 -10.08 -7.96 5.13
C GLU A 227 -8.96 -7.24 5.89
N HIS A 228 -7.97 -8.00 6.41
CA HIS A 228 -6.83 -7.41 7.10
C HIS A 228 -5.93 -6.56 6.19
N VAL A 229 -5.66 -7.02 4.95
CA VAL A 229 -4.92 -6.24 3.94
C VAL A 229 -5.68 -4.96 3.58
N ARG A 230 -7.01 -5.02 3.50
CA ARG A 230 -7.85 -3.84 3.27
C ARG A 230 -7.65 -2.83 4.40
N ASP A 231 -7.91 -3.23 5.63
CA ASP A 231 -7.86 -2.29 6.77
C ASP A 231 -6.46 -1.70 6.95
N THR A 232 -5.41 -2.52 6.76
CA THR A 232 -4.01 -2.06 6.82
C THR A 232 -3.68 -1.08 5.71
N GLY A 233 -4.16 -1.33 4.48
CA GLY A 233 -3.94 -0.44 3.34
C GLY A 233 -4.58 0.93 3.54
N ASP A 234 -5.78 0.99 4.13
CA ASP A 234 -6.47 2.26 4.42
C ASP A 234 -5.73 3.05 5.50
N GLN A 235 -5.27 2.36 6.55
CA GLN A 235 -4.49 2.99 7.61
C GLN A 235 -3.16 3.54 7.09
N GLN A 236 -2.44 2.77 6.25
CA GLN A 236 -1.18 3.22 5.65
C GLN A 236 -1.39 4.45 4.75
N TYR A 237 -2.44 4.45 3.94
CA TYR A 237 -2.77 5.60 3.10
C TYR A 237 -3.03 6.85 3.94
N ALA A 238 -3.84 6.74 5.00
CA ALA A 238 -4.15 7.86 5.89
C ALA A 238 -2.90 8.40 6.61
N GLN A 239 -2.04 7.52 7.15
CA GLN A 239 -0.81 7.93 7.84
C GLN A 239 0.15 8.69 6.91
N MET A 240 0.27 8.22 5.69
CA MET A 240 1.28 8.71 4.76
C MET A 240 0.79 10.01 4.06
N MET A 241 -0.52 10.22 3.92
CA MET A 241 -1.11 11.54 3.64
C MET A 241 -0.83 12.55 4.77
N ALA A 242 -1.04 12.16 6.03
CA ALA A 242 -0.76 13.02 7.18
C ALA A 242 0.72 13.43 7.25
N HIS A 243 1.65 12.49 7.01
CA HIS A 243 3.08 12.81 6.91
C HIS A 243 3.42 13.74 5.73
N GLY A 244 2.74 13.59 4.60
CA GLY A 244 2.91 14.50 3.46
C GLY A 244 2.51 15.93 3.80
N GLU A 245 1.37 16.12 4.48
CA GLU A 245 0.91 17.43 4.97
C GLU A 245 1.88 18.03 6.00
N GLU A 246 2.34 17.22 6.96
CA GLU A 246 3.32 17.61 7.97
C GLU A 246 4.66 18.04 7.35
N LEU A 247 5.14 17.33 6.32
CA LEU A 247 6.34 17.69 5.57
C LEU A 247 6.18 19.04 4.87
N VAL A 248 5.04 19.29 4.23
CA VAL A 248 4.77 20.58 3.58
C VAL A 248 4.75 21.71 4.60
N ALA A 249 4.07 21.52 5.73
CA ALA A 249 3.99 22.51 6.81
C ALA A 249 5.38 22.81 7.42
N THR A 250 6.15 21.76 7.75
CA THR A 250 7.50 21.89 8.32
C THR A 250 8.45 22.59 7.36
N THR A 251 8.37 22.27 6.06
CA THR A 251 9.17 22.92 5.02
C THR A 251 8.80 24.40 4.88
N GLY A 252 7.50 24.73 4.96
CA GLY A 252 7.01 26.11 5.00
C GLY A 252 7.57 26.89 6.18
N ASN A 253 7.58 26.30 7.38
CA ASN A 253 8.17 26.92 8.57
C ASN A 253 9.68 27.14 8.42
N MET A 254 10.41 26.18 7.83
CA MET A 254 11.85 26.31 7.57
C MET A 254 12.15 27.52 6.65
N LEU A 255 11.35 27.70 5.60
CA LEU A 255 11.44 28.87 4.72
C LEU A 255 11.10 30.17 5.46
N GLY A 256 10.16 30.14 6.40
CA GLY A 256 9.88 31.26 7.31
C GLY A 256 11.09 31.65 8.16
N HIS A 257 11.78 30.67 8.75
CA HIS A 257 12.99 30.94 9.55
C HIS A 257 14.16 31.53 8.75
N LEU A 258 14.20 31.35 7.43
CA LEU A 258 15.24 31.97 6.61
C LEU A 258 15.08 33.50 6.52
N GLN A 259 13.90 34.04 6.85
CA GLN A 259 13.70 35.49 6.97
C GLN A 259 14.56 36.11 8.08
N PHE A 260 14.91 35.35 9.13
CA PHE A 260 15.83 35.83 10.17
C PHE A 260 17.22 36.14 9.63
N GLN A 261 17.67 35.43 8.58
CA GLN A 261 18.97 35.70 8.01
C GLN A 261 19.03 37.08 7.35
N ASP A 262 17.96 37.51 6.67
CA ASP A 262 17.91 38.86 6.09
C ASP A 262 17.94 39.94 7.19
N VAL A 263 17.24 39.71 8.30
CA VAL A 263 17.26 40.61 9.48
C VAL A 263 18.65 40.71 10.09
N VAL A 264 19.34 39.57 10.25
CA VAL A 264 20.71 39.53 10.79
C VAL A 264 21.68 40.24 9.84
N ARG A 265 21.57 40.02 8.52
CA ARG A 265 22.35 40.72 7.50
C ARG A 265 22.18 42.23 7.63
N GLN A 266 20.94 42.72 7.66
CA GLN A 266 20.65 44.15 7.80
C GLN A 266 21.18 44.74 9.11
N CYS A 267 21.10 44.01 10.22
CA CYS A 267 21.67 44.43 11.51
C CYS A 267 23.18 44.59 11.43
N VAL A 268 23.89 43.62 10.86
CA VAL A 268 25.34 43.68 10.67
C VAL A 268 25.75 44.84 9.76
N GLU A 269 25.02 45.06 8.66
CA GLU A 269 25.27 46.20 7.74
C GLU A 269 25.12 47.54 8.46
N ARG A 270 24.11 47.70 9.33
CA ARG A 270 23.92 48.92 10.13
C ARG A 270 25.02 49.11 11.17
N VAL A 271 25.45 48.04 11.83
CA VAL A 271 26.59 48.08 12.77
C VAL A 271 27.87 48.47 12.05
N GLN A 272 28.17 47.85 10.90
CA GLN A 272 29.35 48.17 10.09
C GLN A 272 29.34 49.65 9.65
N TYR A 273 28.20 50.15 9.18
CA TYR A 273 28.05 51.57 8.82
C TYR A 273 28.33 52.52 9.99
N ALA A 274 27.84 52.18 11.20
CA ALA A 274 28.11 52.98 12.39
C ALA A 274 29.59 52.93 12.81
N VAL A 275 30.21 51.76 12.74
CA VAL A 275 31.64 51.55 13.02
C VAL A 275 32.51 52.33 12.03
N ASP A 276 32.21 52.29 10.73
CA ASP A 276 32.95 53.01 9.69
C ASP A 276 32.89 54.53 9.92
N ARG A 277 31.69 55.06 10.24
CA ARG A 277 31.53 56.48 10.58
C ARG A 277 32.31 56.89 11.84
N ARG A 278 32.33 56.01 12.86
CA ARG A 278 33.13 56.25 14.07
C ARG A 278 34.61 56.25 13.73
N ASN A 279 35.09 55.26 12.98
CA ASN A 279 36.50 55.12 12.62
C ASN A 279 36.98 56.30 11.76
N ALA A 280 36.15 56.82 10.86
CA ALA A 280 36.45 58.04 10.11
C ALA A 280 36.70 59.25 11.03
N ALA A 281 35.89 59.43 12.08
CA ALA A 281 36.09 60.50 13.06
C ALA A 281 37.35 60.28 13.93
N LEU A 282 37.65 59.03 14.30
CA LEU A 282 38.87 58.67 15.04
C LEU A 282 40.14 58.89 14.19
N ALA A 283 40.10 58.57 12.90
CA ALA A 283 41.21 58.80 11.96
C ALA A 283 41.55 60.30 11.83
N GLN A 284 40.51 61.15 11.77
CA GLN A 284 40.65 62.60 11.73
C GLN A 284 41.20 63.18 13.04
N MET A 285 40.90 62.56 14.19
CA MET A 285 41.53 62.91 15.48
C MET A 285 42.98 62.47 15.57
N ALA A 286 43.30 61.27 15.07
CA ALA A 286 44.63 60.68 15.13
C ALA A 286 45.61 61.33 14.13
N GLY A 287 45.17 62.28 13.30
CA GLY A 287 46.00 62.94 12.31
C GLY A 287 46.40 62.04 11.14
N GLU A 288 45.70 60.92 10.94
CA GLU A 288 45.92 60.00 9.81
C GLU A 288 45.33 60.53 8.49
N THR A 289 44.55 61.62 8.56
CA THR A 289 43.86 62.24 7.43
C THR A 289 44.30 63.70 7.23
N THR A 290 44.15 64.23 6.02
CA THR A 290 44.48 65.63 5.68
C THR A 290 43.62 66.65 6.44
N VAL A 291 42.42 66.24 6.89
CA VAL A 291 41.53 67.04 7.73
C VAL A 291 41.65 66.57 9.17
N ILE A 292 42.21 67.40 10.03
CA ILE A 292 42.37 67.12 11.46
C ILE A 292 41.16 67.67 12.19
N LEU A 293 40.46 66.82 12.95
CA LEU A 293 39.35 67.24 13.80
C LEU A 293 39.80 67.35 15.26
N PRO A 294 39.52 68.47 15.94
CA PRO A 294 39.74 68.60 17.37
C PRO A 294 38.98 67.51 18.15
N ALA A 295 39.58 67.04 19.24
CA ALA A 295 39.03 65.93 20.04
C ALA A 295 37.57 66.12 20.48
N HIS A 296 37.15 67.36 20.78
CA HIS A 296 35.78 67.68 21.16
C HIS A 296 34.77 67.59 20.01
N GLU A 297 35.17 67.97 18.79
CA GLU A 297 34.32 67.88 17.61
C GLU A 297 34.13 66.43 17.19
N ALA A 298 35.21 65.64 17.20
CA ALA A 298 35.12 64.22 16.91
C ALA A 298 34.35 63.44 17.99
N ALA A 299 34.47 63.78 19.28
CA ALA A 299 33.60 63.23 20.32
C ALA A 299 32.12 63.53 20.06
N THR A 300 31.80 64.72 19.53
CA THR A 300 30.44 65.10 19.12
C THR A 300 29.95 64.27 17.94
N VAL A 301 30.79 64.06 16.92
CA VAL A 301 30.48 63.20 15.77
C VAL A 301 30.22 61.76 16.21
N ILE A 302 31.10 61.20 17.05
CA ILE A 302 30.95 59.82 17.55
C ILE A 302 29.67 59.68 18.39
N ALA A 303 29.35 60.65 19.25
CA ALA A 303 28.10 60.63 20.00
C ALA A 303 26.88 60.69 19.08
N GLN A 304 26.94 61.45 17.99
CA GLN A 304 25.87 61.49 16.99
C GLN A 304 25.73 60.16 16.24
N VAL A 305 26.83 59.50 15.88
CA VAL A 305 26.81 58.16 15.26
C VAL A 305 26.08 57.15 16.15
N VAL A 306 26.34 57.15 17.46
CA VAL A 306 25.65 56.27 18.42
C VAL A 306 24.16 56.59 18.49
N ILE A 307 23.79 57.87 18.52
CA ILE A 307 22.38 58.30 18.53
C ILE A 307 21.67 57.83 17.25
N ASP A 308 22.26 58.09 16.09
CA ASP A 308 21.72 57.71 14.78
C ASP A 308 21.49 56.20 14.69
N TYR A 309 22.48 55.40 15.12
CA TYR A 309 22.39 53.94 15.13
C TYR A 309 21.25 53.45 16.03
N VAL A 310 21.18 53.92 17.29
CA VAL A 310 20.14 53.50 18.24
C VAL A 310 18.74 53.91 17.77
N GLU A 311 18.59 55.09 17.13
CA GLU A 311 17.33 55.54 16.54
C GLU A 311 16.94 54.74 15.28
N GLN A 312 17.91 54.26 14.50
CA GLN A 312 17.67 53.37 13.37
C GLN A 312 17.23 51.98 13.84
N GLU A 313 17.94 51.36 14.79
CA GLU A 313 17.58 50.05 15.34
C GLU A 313 16.17 50.06 15.95
N HIS A 314 15.84 51.08 16.76
CA HIS A 314 14.50 51.21 17.32
C HIS A 314 13.40 51.34 16.26
N ARG A 315 13.66 51.98 15.12
CA ARG A 315 12.68 52.11 14.03
C ARG A 315 12.46 50.79 13.29
N HIS A 316 13.51 49.99 13.11
CA HIS A 316 13.40 48.68 12.47
C HIS A 316 12.62 47.69 13.34
N LEU A 317 12.91 47.64 14.65
CA LEU A 317 12.18 46.79 15.60
C LEU A 317 10.68 47.11 15.71
N VAL A 318 10.26 48.36 15.43
CA VAL A 318 8.86 48.79 15.49
C VAL A 318 8.12 48.54 14.15
N ARG A 319 8.83 48.43 13.03
CA ARG A 319 8.24 48.25 11.69
C ARG A 319 7.94 46.80 11.33
N GLU A 320 8.59 45.84 11.95
CA GLU A 320 8.42 44.39 11.68
C GLU A 320 8.00 43.63 12.95
N PRO A 321 6.77 43.83 13.45
CA PRO A 321 6.31 43.25 14.72
C PRO A 321 6.09 41.73 14.71
N ASP A 322 6.03 41.10 13.54
CA ASP A 322 5.80 39.65 13.36
C ASP A 322 7.10 38.81 13.31
N LEU A 323 8.27 39.45 13.40
CA LEU A 323 9.50 38.73 13.69
C LEU A 323 9.50 38.38 15.20
N PRO A 324 9.74 37.13 15.62
CA PRO A 324 9.98 36.81 17.02
C PRO A 324 11.04 37.77 17.55
N ALA A 325 10.67 38.44 18.63
CA ALA A 325 11.53 39.37 19.31
C ALA A 325 12.91 38.71 19.47
N MET A 326 13.96 39.38 18.99
CA MET A 326 15.28 39.15 19.55
C MET A 326 15.19 39.57 21.02
N GLU A 327 14.74 38.65 21.88
CA GLU A 327 15.05 38.73 23.29
C GLU A 327 16.55 38.50 23.38
N LEU A 328 17.27 39.61 23.29
CA LEU A 328 18.64 39.74 23.74
C LEU A 328 18.66 39.28 25.20
N PHE A 329 19.23 38.10 25.44
CA PHE A 329 19.64 37.66 26.77
C PHE A 329 20.51 38.73 27.46
#